data_AF-A0A7X7KEK5-F1
#
_entry.id   AF-A0A7X7KEK5-F1
#
_cell.length_a   1.000
_cell.length_b   1.000
_cell.length_c   1.000
_cell.angle_alpha   90.00
_cell.angle_beta   90.00
_cell.angle_gamma   90.00
#
_symmetry.space_group_name_H-M   'P 1'
#
loop_
_entity.id
_entity.type
_entity.pdbx_description
1 polymer ?
#
loop_
_entity_poly.entity_id
_entity_poly.type
_entity_poly.pdbx_seq_one_letter_code
_entity_poly.pdbx_strand_id
1 'polypeptide(L)'
;MTPDQRTAAYAEAAKEFNRRAGRDTGSSVAEQFDRRLTLLQDLLYCRLHGDVQEVVGKDSMLMPVSELKTQLAAKTEMAIFEVAESRSAADELGIDTRPDDWFARWLARILLGAAVEAGALARLAEYEDQAPRERLLAFTDVLARVLPESRRAPLVLFNLFPLSVRIAASIALGDRVRAAAVRNEQLEMQPALGDCTVCRGQLLTTGKQCPECGNPVWKFNWLVAD
;
A
#
# COMPACT_ATOMS: atom_id res chain seq x y z
N MET A 1 -12.87 -15.60 5.31
CA MET A 1 -11.94 -16.74 5.21
C MET A 1 -11.67 -17.25 6.61
N THR A 2 -11.74 -18.56 6.85
CA THR A 2 -11.38 -19.13 8.16
C THR A 2 -9.86 -19.09 8.38
N PRO A 3 -9.37 -19.17 9.63
CA PRO A 3 -7.92 -19.20 9.91
C PRO A 3 -7.17 -20.32 9.16
N ASP A 4 -7.78 -21.50 9.03
CA ASP A 4 -7.18 -22.65 8.34
C ASP A 4 -7.08 -22.43 6.83
N GLN A 5 -8.11 -21.83 6.22
CA GLN A 5 -8.10 -21.46 4.80
C GLN A 5 -7.02 -20.40 4.51
N ARG A 6 -6.83 -19.45 5.44
CA ARG A 6 -5.77 -18.43 5.33
C ARG A 6 -4.38 -19.05 5.41
N THR A 7 -4.20 -20.02 6.30
CA THR A 7 -2.92 -20.74 6.47
C THR A 7 -2.56 -21.57 5.24
N ALA A 8 -3.53 -22.30 4.68
CA ALA A 8 -3.33 -23.07 3.44
C ALA A 8 -3.03 -22.14 2.24
N ALA A 9 -3.72 -21.01 2.12
CA ALA A 9 -3.47 -20.02 1.09
C ALA A 9 -2.05 -19.44 1.18
N TYR A 10 -1.54 -19.14 2.38
CA TYR A 10 -0.16 -18.69 2.56
C TYR A 10 0.87 -19.78 2.22
N ALA A 11 0.60 -21.04 2.55
CA ALA A 11 1.51 -22.14 2.20
C ALA A 11 1.63 -22.30 0.68
N GLU A 12 0.53 -22.20 -0.06
CA GLU A 12 0.56 -22.25 -1.52
C GLU A 12 1.22 -21.01 -2.13
N ALA A 13 0.92 -19.82 -1.62
CA ALA A 13 1.59 -18.59 -2.03
C ALA A 13 3.11 -18.66 -1.80
N ALA A 14 3.55 -19.24 -0.69
CA ALA A 14 4.96 -19.44 -0.38
C ALA A 14 5.65 -20.39 -1.36
N LYS A 15 5.04 -21.54 -1.65
CA LYS A 15 5.57 -22.52 -2.62
C LYS A 15 5.68 -21.92 -4.02
N GLU A 16 4.65 -21.18 -4.44
CA GLU A 16 4.63 -20.54 -5.75
C GLU A 16 5.73 -19.49 -5.89
N PHE A 17 5.91 -18.64 -4.87
CA PHE A 17 6.99 -17.66 -4.84
C PHE A 17 8.35 -18.34 -4.89
N ASN A 18 8.58 -19.39 -4.08
CA ASN A 18 9.86 -20.10 -4.06
C ASN A 18 10.23 -20.66 -5.44
N ARG A 19 9.25 -21.30 -6.09
CA ARG A 19 9.43 -21.87 -7.43
C ARG A 19 9.68 -20.81 -8.50
N ARG A 20 8.90 -19.71 -8.50
CA ARG A 20 8.95 -18.68 -9.56
C ARG A 20 10.14 -17.73 -9.39
N ALA A 21 10.46 -17.34 -8.14
CA ALA A 21 11.56 -16.44 -7.83
C ALA A 21 12.91 -17.16 -7.59
N GLY A 22 12.92 -18.50 -7.50
CA GLY A 22 14.12 -19.28 -7.24
C GLY A 22 14.72 -19.03 -5.85
N ARG A 23 13.87 -18.89 -4.82
CA ARG A 23 14.27 -18.56 -3.45
C ARG A 23 13.59 -19.49 -2.45
N ASP A 24 14.07 -19.54 -1.21
CA ASP A 24 13.45 -20.32 -0.11
C ASP A 24 12.78 -19.42 0.94
N THR A 25 12.46 -18.17 0.58
CA THR A 25 11.95 -17.15 1.50
C THR A 25 10.44 -16.90 1.41
N GLY A 26 9.71 -17.69 0.61
CA GLY A 26 8.32 -17.45 0.22
C GLY A 26 7.35 -17.27 1.39
N SER A 27 7.48 -18.05 2.47
CA SER A 27 6.64 -17.88 3.66
C SER A 27 6.85 -16.53 4.32
N SER A 28 8.12 -16.12 4.48
CA SER A 28 8.45 -14.83 5.07
C SER A 28 8.02 -13.68 4.17
N VAL A 29 8.25 -13.81 2.85
CA VAL A 29 7.87 -12.79 1.87
C VAL A 29 6.35 -12.57 1.85
N ALA A 30 5.56 -13.65 1.78
CA ALA A 30 4.10 -13.56 1.76
C ALA A 30 3.55 -12.92 3.05
N GLU A 31 4.07 -13.31 4.22
CA GLU A 31 3.68 -12.73 5.52
C GLU A 31 4.05 -11.25 5.61
N GLN A 32 5.24 -10.87 5.13
CA GLN A 32 5.69 -9.48 5.16
C GLN A 32 4.85 -8.59 4.23
N PHE A 33 4.51 -9.07 3.04
CA PHE A 33 3.62 -8.35 2.13
C PHE A 33 2.24 -8.14 2.76
N ASP A 34 1.60 -9.20 3.25
CA ASP A 34 0.30 -9.12 3.91
C ASP A 34 0.31 -8.11 5.05
N ARG A 35 1.21 -8.30 6.02
CA ARG A 35 1.27 -7.43 7.20
C ARG A 35 1.54 -5.98 6.85
N ARG A 36 2.46 -5.70 5.93
CA ARG A 36 2.90 -4.32 5.65
C ARG A 36 1.89 -3.59 4.79
N LEU A 37 1.39 -4.22 3.74
CA LEU A 37 0.44 -3.58 2.83
C LEU A 37 -0.94 -3.41 3.49
N THR A 38 -1.42 -4.40 4.25
CA THR A 38 -2.64 -4.21 5.05
C THR A 38 -2.49 -3.06 6.07
N LEU A 39 -1.32 -2.92 6.71
CA LEU A 39 -1.07 -1.76 7.56
C LEU A 39 -1.13 -0.44 6.77
N LEU A 40 -0.53 -0.38 5.57
CA LEU A 40 -0.61 0.81 4.73
C LEU A 40 -2.05 1.18 4.37
N GLN A 41 -2.88 0.20 4.02
CA GLN A 41 -4.32 0.39 3.76
C GLN A 41 -5.05 0.95 4.99
N ASP A 42 -4.80 0.39 6.17
CA ASP A 42 -5.40 0.85 7.43
C ASP A 42 -5.02 2.30 7.74
N LEU A 43 -3.73 2.62 7.59
CA LEU A 43 -3.23 3.96 7.87
C LEU A 43 -3.71 4.97 6.84
N LEU A 44 -3.65 4.65 5.54
CA LEU A 44 -4.13 5.55 4.50
C LEU A 44 -5.63 5.81 4.66
N TYR A 45 -6.44 4.78 4.90
CA TYR A 45 -7.86 4.97 5.18
C TYR A 45 -8.07 5.90 6.38
N CYS A 46 -7.32 5.71 7.47
CA CYS A 46 -7.38 6.59 8.63
C CYS A 46 -7.04 8.04 8.27
N ARG A 47 -6.03 8.29 7.41
CA ARG A 47 -5.67 9.64 6.95
C ARG A 47 -6.75 10.24 6.05
N LEU A 48 -7.34 9.46 5.16
CA LEU A 48 -8.32 9.97 4.19
C LEU A 48 -9.71 10.17 4.77
N HIS A 49 -10.05 9.44 5.84
CA HIS A 49 -11.36 9.48 6.47
C HIS A 49 -11.31 10.09 7.87
N GLY A 50 -10.54 9.47 8.78
CA GLY A 50 -10.47 9.88 10.18
C GLY A 50 -9.88 11.29 10.34
N ASP A 51 -8.66 11.51 9.87
CA ASP A 51 -8.00 12.82 9.99
C ASP A 51 -8.79 13.92 9.25
N VAL A 52 -9.38 13.61 8.08
CA VAL A 52 -10.24 14.56 7.35
C VAL A 52 -11.47 14.95 8.18
N GLN A 53 -12.14 13.99 8.81
CA GLN A 53 -13.30 14.28 9.66
C GLN A 53 -12.92 15.11 10.89
N GLU A 54 -11.75 14.86 11.49
CA GLU A 54 -11.26 15.62 12.64
C GLU A 54 -10.90 17.06 12.26
N VAL A 55 -10.23 17.27 11.11
CA VAL A 55 -9.71 18.58 10.70
C VAL A 55 -10.77 19.43 10.02
N VAL A 56 -11.57 18.86 9.12
CA VAL A 56 -12.54 19.62 8.30
C VAL A 56 -13.97 19.54 8.86
N GLY A 57 -14.21 18.62 9.80
CA GLY A 57 -15.54 18.34 10.34
C GLY A 57 -16.35 17.38 9.47
N LYS A 58 -17.42 16.84 10.05
CA LYS A 58 -18.32 15.90 9.37
C LYS A 58 -19.23 16.66 8.40
N ASP A 59 -19.09 16.39 7.12
CA ASP A 59 -20.04 16.85 6.11
C ASP A 59 -21.13 15.78 5.94
N SER A 60 -22.27 15.98 6.58
CA SER A 60 -23.39 15.02 6.56
C SER A 60 -23.88 14.68 5.15
N MET A 61 -23.62 15.53 4.14
CA MET A 61 -23.98 15.24 2.74
C MET A 61 -23.00 14.31 2.03
N LEU A 62 -21.80 14.11 2.58
CA LEU A 62 -20.78 13.20 2.06
C LEU A 62 -20.67 11.89 2.86
N MET A 63 -21.47 11.74 3.92
CA MET A 63 -21.45 10.53 4.74
C MET A 63 -21.96 9.33 3.94
N PRO A 64 -21.21 8.21 3.91
CA PRO A 64 -21.64 7.02 3.21
C PRO A 64 -22.88 6.41 3.89
N VAL A 65 -23.76 5.85 3.07
CA VAL A 65 -24.93 5.07 3.56
C VAL A 65 -24.48 3.89 4.44
N SER A 66 -23.26 3.38 4.21
CA SER A 66 -22.62 2.39 5.06
C SER A 66 -21.11 2.62 5.08
N GLU A 67 -20.59 3.06 6.25
CA GLU A 67 -19.15 3.23 6.47
C GLU A 67 -18.38 1.94 6.21
N LEU A 68 -18.91 0.79 6.63
CA LEU A 68 -18.27 -0.52 6.41
C LEU A 68 -18.10 -0.84 4.91
N LYS A 69 -19.13 -0.58 4.09
CA LYS A 69 -19.05 -0.82 2.63
C LYS A 69 -18.07 0.14 1.97
N THR A 70 -18.06 1.40 2.37
CA THR A 70 -17.11 2.41 1.88
C THR A 70 -15.69 2.06 2.25
N GLN A 71 -15.45 1.64 3.50
CA GLN A 71 -14.14 1.20 3.95
C GLN A 71 -13.65 -0.02 3.15
N LEU A 72 -14.52 -1.02 2.94
CA LEU A 72 -14.17 -2.20 2.15
C LEU A 72 -13.84 -1.82 0.70
N ALA A 73 -14.64 -0.96 0.07
CA ALA A 73 -14.41 -0.52 -1.30
C ALA A 73 -13.10 0.28 -1.44
N ALA A 74 -12.85 1.21 -0.50
CA ALA A 74 -11.62 2.01 -0.47
C ALA A 74 -10.38 1.12 -0.25
N LYS A 75 -10.41 0.19 0.71
CA LYS A 75 -9.28 -0.72 0.95
C LYS A 75 -9.05 -1.70 -0.19
N THR A 76 -10.11 -2.16 -0.85
CA THR A 76 -10.00 -2.96 -2.07
C THR A 76 -9.24 -2.19 -3.15
N GLU A 77 -9.57 -0.90 -3.32
CA GLU A 77 -8.89 -0.04 -4.29
C GLU A 77 -7.42 0.19 -3.92
N MET A 78 -7.13 0.46 -2.65
CA MET A 78 -5.77 0.61 -2.14
C MET A 78 -4.95 -0.65 -2.39
N ALA A 79 -5.50 -1.84 -2.12
CA ALA A 79 -4.83 -3.11 -2.37
C ALA A 79 -4.51 -3.33 -3.86
N ILE A 80 -5.43 -3.01 -4.78
CA ILE A 80 -5.19 -3.13 -6.23
C ILE A 80 -4.03 -2.22 -6.66
N PHE A 81 -4.05 -0.97 -6.22
CA PHE A 81 -2.96 -0.02 -6.48
C PHE A 81 -1.63 -0.49 -5.88
N GLU A 82 -1.64 -0.99 -4.65
CA GLU A 82 -0.46 -1.51 -3.96
C GLU A 82 0.19 -2.68 -4.69
N VAL A 83 -0.60 -3.57 -5.30
CA VAL A 83 -0.06 -4.66 -6.13
C VAL A 83 0.71 -4.10 -7.32
N ALA A 84 0.11 -3.16 -8.06
CA ALA A 84 0.73 -2.55 -9.24
C ALA A 84 2.03 -1.80 -8.88
N GLU A 85 2.06 -1.09 -7.76
CA GLU A 85 3.26 -0.38 -7.27
C GLU A 85 4.36 -1.33 -6.79
N SER A 86 3.97 -2.44 -6.15
CA SER A 86 4.91 -3.43 -5.59
C SER A 86 5.74 -4.16 -6.67
N ARG A 87 5.24 -4.22 -7.91
CA ARG A 87 5.96 -4.86 -9.02
C ARG A 87 7.32 -4.23 -9.30
N SER A 88 7.43 -2.89 -9.20
CA SER A 88 8.70 -2.19 -9.42
C SER A 88 9.82 -2.69 -8.50
N ALA A 89 9.51 -2.94 -7.22
CA ALA A 89 10.46 -3.46 -6.25
C ALA A 89 10.89 -4.91 -6.55
N ALA A 90 10.00 -5.72 -7.13
CA ALA A 90 10.33 -7.08 -7.55
C ALA A 90 11.21 -7.09 -8.81
N ASP A 91 10.89 -6.25 -9.80
CA ASP A 91 11.68 -6.08 -11.02
C ASP A 91 13.11 -5.60 -10.71
N GLU A 92 13.26 -4.63 -9.80
CA GLU A 92 14.57 -4.11 -9.37
C GLU A 92 15.43 -5.16 -8.63
N LEU A 93 14.79 -6.18 -8.04
CA LEU A 93 15.45 -7.32 -7.41
C LEU A 93 15.79 -8.47 -8.39
N GLY A 94 15.51 -8.27 -9.68
CA GLY A 94 15.72 -9.27 -10.72
C GLY A 94 14.73 -10.45 -10.65
N ILE A 95 13.59 -10.28 -9.99
CA ILE A 95 12.51 -11.27 -10.04
C ILE A 95 11.77 -11.05 -11.36
N ASP A 96 11.71 -12.08 -12.20
CA ASP A 96 10.97 -12.00 -13.47
C ASP A 96 9.46 -12.03 -13.19
N THR A 97 8.84 -10.85 -13.06
CA THR A 97 7.42 -10.69 -12.71
C THR A 97 6.46 -10.86 -13.89
N ARG A 98 6.98 -10.83 -15.12
CA ARG A 98 6.18 -10.65 -16.35
C ARG A 98 5.44 -11.90 -16.86
N PRO A 99 6.00 -13.13 -16.76
CA PRO A 99 5.32 -14.31 -17.31
C PRO A 99 3.95 -14.52 -16.65
N ASP A 100 2.89 -14.45 -17.46
CA ASP A 100 1.49 -14.62 -17.08
C ASP A 100 1.01 -13.70 -15.92
N ASP A 101 1.71 -12.57 -15.70
CA ASP A 101 1.52 -11.65 -14.58
C ASP A 101 1.48 -12.36 -13.22
N TRP A 102 2.28 -13.42 -13.07
CA TRP A 102 2.19 -14.31 -11.92
C TRP A 102 2.37 -13.56 -10.60
N PHE A 103 3.28 -12.57 -10.56
CA PHE A 103 3.58 -11.81 -9.34
C PHE A 103 2.39 -10.96 -8.92
N ALA A 104 1.77 -10.26 -9.87
CA ALA A 104 0.60 -9.42 -9.61
C ALA A 104 -0.59 -10.27 -9.14
N ARG A 105 -0.86 -11.39 -9.81
CA ARG A 105 -1.91 -12.36 -9.41
C ARG A 105 -1.62 -13.03 -8.07
N TRP A 106 -0.35 -13.31 -7.78
CA TRP A 106 0.10 -13.88 -6.52
C TRP A 106 -0.11 -12.90 -5.37
N LEU A 107 0.33 -11.65 -5.51
CA LEU A 107 0.18 -10.63 -4.47
C LEU A 107 -1.29 -10.22 -4.30
N ALA A 108 -2.05 -10.11 -5.39
CA ALA A 108 -3.48 -9.86 -5.34
C ALA A 108 -4.23 -10.93 -4.52
N ARG A 109 -3.87 -12.22 -4.66
CA ARG A 109 -4.47 -13.29 -3.83
C ARG A 109 -4.15 -13.15 -2.34
N ILE A 110 -2.98 -12.61 -2.00
CA ILE A 110 -2.59 -12.36 -0.61
C ILE A 110 -3.45 -11.22 -0.03
N LEU A 111 -3.59 -10.11 -0.75
CA LEU A 111 -4.26 -8.91 -0.23
C LEU A 111 -5.79 -8.94 -0.36
N LEU A 112 -6.31 -9.49 -1.45
CA LEU A 112 -7.74 -9.52 -1.79
C LEU A 112 -8.40 -10.88 -1.52
N GLY A 113 -7.59 -11.92 -1.27
CA GLY A 113 -8.04 -13.29 -1.04
C GLY A 113 -7.99 -14.19 -2.28
N ALA A 114 -8.16 -15.50 -2.07
CA ALA A 114 -7.94 -16.52 -3.11
C ALA A 114 -8.87 -16.41 -4.34
N ALA A 115 -10.08 -15.89 -4.16
CA ALA A 115 -11.07 -15.69 -5.21
C ALA A 115 -11.14 -14.21 -5.62
N VAL A 116 -10.03 -13.69 -6.16
CA VAL A 116 -9.95 -12.30 -6.64
C VAL A 116 -11.02 -12.09 -7.72
N GLU A 117 -11.87 -11.08 -7.55
CA GLU A 117 -12.93 -10.77 -8.50
C GLU A 117 -12.36 -10.34 -9.86
N ALA A 118 -13.02 -10.72 -10.96
CA ALA A 118 -12.58 -10.37 -12.31
C ALA A 118 -12.43 -8.85 -12.52
N GLY A 119 -13.29 -8.04 -11.90
CA GLY A 119 -13.19 -6.58 -11.95
C GLY A 119 -11.97 -6.01 -11.22
N ALA A 120 -11.48 -6.69 -10.17
CA ALA A 120 -10.24 -6.30 -9.51
C ALA A 120 -9.02 -6.63 -10.37
N LEU A 121 -9.01 -7.79 -11.04
CA LEU A 121 -7.96 -8.18 -11.97
C LEU A 121 -7.91 -7.27 -13.21
N ALA A 122 -9.05 -6.85 -13.75
CA ALA A 122 -9.11 -5.92 -14.88
C ALA A 122 -8.50 -4.55 -14.52
N ARG A 123 -8.89 -3.98 -13.36
CA ARG A 123 -8.31 -2.73 -12.87
C ARG A 123 -6.81 -2.83 -12.56
N LEU A 124 -6.38 -3.98 -12.04
CA LEU A 124 -4.96 -4.24 -11.83
C LEU A 124 -4.19 -4.18 -13.15
N ALA A 125 -4.67 -4.87 -14.18
CA ALA A 125 -4.06 -4.82 -15.51
C ALA A 125 -4.01 -3.39 -16.08
N GLU A 126 -5.10 -2.62 -15.94
CA GLU A 126 -5.14 -1.20 -16.34
C GLU A 126 -4.07 -0.37 -15.62
N TYR A 127 -3.84 -0.58 -14.32
CA TYR A 127 -2.78 0.09 -13.59
C TYR A 127 -1.39 -0.34 -14.02
N GLU A 128 -1.17 -1.63 -14.29
CA GLU A 128 0.13 -2.12 -14.73
C GLU A 128 0.56 -1.55 -16.09
N ASP A 129 -0.40 -1.25 -16.96
CA ASP A 129 -0.16 -0.64 -18.28
C ASP A 129 0.09 0.88 -18.24
N GLN A 130 -0.15 1.53 -17.09
CA GLN A 130 0.02 2.98 -16.92
C GLN A 130 1.40 3.36 -16.39
N ALA A 131 1.89 4.51 -16.83
CA ALA A 131 3.06 5.14 -16.22
C ALA A 131 2.76 5.54 -14.76
N PRO A 132 3.77 5.64 -13.86
CA PRO A 132 3.52 5.87 -12.44
C PRO A 132 2.64 7.08 -12.11
N ARG A 133 2.81 8.19 -12.86
CA ARG A 133 2.01 9.41 -12.68
C ARG A 133 0.54 9.20 -13.09
N GLU A 134 0.31 8.53 -14.22
CA GLU A 134 -1.03 8.26 -14.75
C GLU A 134 -1.78 7.28 -13.85
N ARG A 135 -1.07 6.26 -13.36
CA ARG A 135 -1.58 5.30 -12.38
C ARG A 135 -2.00 5.96 -11.08
N LEU A 136 -1.18 6.88 -10.56
CA LEU A 136 -1.52 7.64 -9.37
C LEU A 136 -2.80 8.47 -9.58
N LEU A 137 -2.93 9.14 -10.73
CA LEU A 137 -4.13 9.91 -11.06
C LEU A 137 -5.37 9.02 -11.11
N ALA A 138 -5.31 7.91 -11.85
CA ALA A 138 -6.40 6.94 -11.97
C ALA A 138 -6.82 6.38 -10.60
N PHE A 139 -5.85 6.02 -9.76
CA PHE A 139 -6.07 5.61 -8.38
C PHE A 139 -6.82 6.68 -7.57
N THR A 140 -6.34 7.93 -7.58
CA THR A 140 -7.00 9.00 -6.83
C THR A 140 -8.41 9.31 -7.34
N ASP A 141 -8.67 9.17 -8.64
CA ASP A 141 -10.00 9.34 -9.22
C ASP A 141 -10.97 8.23 -8.79
N VAL A 142 -10.51 6.98 -8.71
CA VAL A 142 -11.33 5.88 -8.18
C VAL A 142 -11.58 6.09 -6.69
N LEU A 143 -10.54 6.43 -5.92
CA LEU A 143 -10.64 6.69 -4.49
C LEU A 143 -11.64 7.80 -4.18
N ALA A 144 -11.60 8.91 -4.93
CA ALA A 144 -12.50 10.03 -4.75
C ALA A 144 -13.97 9.71 -5.11
N ARG A 145 -14.23 8.61 -5.84
CA ARG A 145 -15.59 8.12 -6.09
C ARG A 145 -16.10 7.24 -4.96
N VAL A 146 -15.25 6.38 -4.41
CA VAL A 146 -15.65 5.44 -3.34
C VAL A 146 -15.55 6.04 -1.93
N LEU A 147 -14.68 7.04 -1.76
CA LEU A 147 -14.40 7.77 -0.52
C LEU A 147 -14.26 9.28 -0.83
N PRO A 148 -15.37 10.01 -1.10
CA PRO A 148 -15.34 11.39 -1.57
C PRO A 148 -14.57 12.39 -0.69
N GLU A 149 -14.55 12.17 0.62
CA GLU A 149 -13.81 12.97 1.61
C GLU A 149 -12.29 12.93 1.39
N SER A 150 -11.76 11.92 0.70
CA SER A 150 -10.34 11.85 0.32
C SER A 150 -9.87 13.06 -0.48
N ARG A 151 -10.78 13.76 -1.17
CA ARG A 151 -10.50 15.03 -1.88
C ARG A 151 -10.04 16.17 -0.98
N ARG A 152 -10.27 16.05 0.33
CA ARG A 152 -9.85 17.03 1.34
C ARG A 152 -8.52 16.68 1.99
N ALA A 153 -7.93 15.52 1.67
CA ALA A 153 -6.63 15.14 2.18
C ALA A 153 -5.50 15.93 1.48
N PRO A 154 -4.38 16.20 2.18
CA PRO A 154 -3.23 16.89 1.58
C PRO A 154 -2.70 16.15 0.34
N LEU A 155 -2.48 16.88 -0.77
CA LEU A 155 -2.01 16.28 -2.02
C LEU A 155 -0.68 15.54 -1.86
N VAL A 156 0.21 16.04 -0.99
CA VAL A 156 1.50 15.41 -0.69
C VAL A 156 1.35 13.98 -0.15
N LEU A 157 0.24 13.65 0.54
CA LEU A 157 -0.04 12.30 1.00
C LEU A 157 -0.10 11.31 -0.17
N PHE A 158 -0.76 11.69 -1.27
CA PHE A 158 -0.91 10.87 -2.46
C PHE A 158 0.42 10.73 -3.22
N ASN A 159 1.32 11.71 -3.17
CA ASN A 159 2.65 11.59 -3.76
C ASN A 159 3.59 10.71 -2.90
N LEU A 160 3.43 10.74 -1.57
CA LEU A 160 4.24 9.94 -0.64
C LEU A 160 3.80 8.48 -0.55
N PHE A 161 2.51 8.18 -0.75
CA PHE A 161 1.95 6.85 -0.57
C PHE A 161 2.57 5.78 -1.49
N PRO A 162 2.75 6.00 -2.81
CA PRO A 162 3.41 5.03 -3.69
C PRO A 162 4.83 4.67 -3.20
N LEU A 163 5.56 5.66 -2.67
CA LEU A 163 6.88 5.44 -2.10
C LEU A 163 6.82 4.58 -0.82
N SER A 164 5.77 4.74 0.01
CA SER A 164 5.53 3.86 1.16
C SER A 164 5.24 2.43 0.75
N VAL A 165 4.51 2.22 -0.35
CA VAL A 165 4.28 0.89 -0.94
C VAL A 165 5.59 0.28 -1.42
N ARG A 166 6.39 1.02 -2.21
CA ARG A 166 7.69 0.58 -2.71
C ARG A 166 8.66 0.22 -1.57
N ILE A 167 8.66 0.96 -0.48
CA ILE A 167 9.43 0.63 0.75
C ILE A 167 8.92 -0.67 1.37
N ALA A 168 7.61 -0.81 1.55
CA ALA A 168 7.03 -2.01 2.13
C ALA A 168 7.36 -3.26 1.29
N ALA A 169 7.24 -3.16 -0.03
CA ALA A 169 7.58 -4.22 -0.98
C ALA A 169 9.07 -4.57 -0.95
N SER A 170 9.95 -3.55 -0.97
CA SER A 170 11.40 -3.76 -0.89
C SER A 170 11.79 -4.48 0.41
N ILE A 171 11.23 -4.07 1.54
CA ILE A 171 11.48 -4.75 2.83
C ILE A 171 10.92 -6.17 2.82
N ALA A 172 9.72 -6.39 2.27
CA ALA A 172 9.11 -7.71 2.19
C ALA A 172 9.95 -8.69 1.35
N LEU A 173 10.58 -8.18 0.29
CA LEU A 173 11.47 -8.95 -0.57
C LEU A 173 12.92 -9.04 -0.07
N GLY A 174 13.24 -8.41 1.06
CA GLY A 174 14.55 -8.44 1.70
C GLY A 174 15.56 -7.38 1.23
N ASP A 175 15.16 -6.46 0.35
CA ASP A 175 16.03 -5.39 -0.16
C ASP A 175 15.96 -4.12 0.72
N ARG A 176 16.77 -4.12 1.77
CA ARG A 176 16.87 -2.96 2.68
C ARG A 176 17.62 -1.77 2.07
N VAL A 177 18.52 -2.02 1.12
CA VAL A 177 19.28 -0.96 0.47
C VAL A 177 18.32 -0.14 -0.39
N ARG A 178 17.47 -0.81 -1.17
CA ARG A 178 16.44 -0.15 -1.96
C ARG A 178 15.41 0.55 -1.09
N ALA A 179 14.92 -0.11 -0.04
CA ALA A 179 14.00 0.53 0.90
C ALA A 179 14.59 1.84 1.46
N ALA A 180 15.88 1.88 1.76
CA ALA A 180 16.54 3.08 2.26
C ALA A 180 16.65 4.17 1.17
N ALA A 181 16.96 3.79 -0.07
CA ALA A 181 16.97 4.72 -1.19
C ALA A 181 15.59 5.37 -1.42
N VAL A 182 14.52 4.57 -1.47
CA VAL A 182 13.15 5.08 -1.61
C VAL A 182 12.73 5.91 -0.40
N ARG A 183 13.22 5.60 0.81
CA ARG A 183 13.02 6.47 1.96
C ARG A 183 13.70 7.83 1.79
N ASN A 184 14.90 7.87 1.23
CA ASN A 184 15.55 9.15 0.93
C ASN A 184 14.73 9.95 -0.09
N GLU A 185 14.15 9.31 -1.12
CA GLU A 185 13.21 9.97 -2.04
C GLU A 185 12.00 10.59 -1.30
N GLN A 186 11.45 9.91 -0.29
CA GLN A 186 10.38 10.48 0.55
C GLN A 186 10.83 11.69 1.37
N LEU A 187 12.05 11.66 1.92
CA LEU A 187 12.60 12.76 2.71
C LEU A 187 12.99 13.95 1.84
N GLU A 188 13.40 13.72 0.60
CA GLU A 188 13.63 14.79 -0.38
C GLU A 188 12.32 15.48 -0.76
N MET A 189 11.23 14.71 -0.89
CA MET A 189 9.91 15.26 -1.19
C MET A 189 9.30 16.02 -0.01
N GLN A 190 9.52 15.56 1.23
CA GLN A 190 9.05 16.23 2.44
C GLN A 190 10.12 16.14 3.55
N PRO A 191 11.03 17.13 3.63
CA PRO A 191 12.13 17.13 4.60
C PRO A 191 11.69 17.07 6.07
N ALA A 192 10.55 17.69 6.40
CA ALA A 192 9.99 17.71 7.76
C ALA A 192 9.75 16.31 8.34
N LEU A 193 9.62 15.28 7.50
CA LEU A 193 9.49 13.89 7.95
C LEU A 193 10.74 13.39 8.69
N GLY A 194 11.92 13.97 8.39
CA GLY A 194 13.20 13.71 9.05
C GLY A 194 13.29 14.27 10.46
N ASP A 195 12.50 15.30 10.78
CA ASP A 195 12.56 16.02 12.06
C ASP A 195 11.84 15.30 13.20
N CYS A 196 11.16 14.18 12.90
CA CYS A 196 10.53 13.36 13.92
C CYS A 196 11.55 12.87 14.95
N THR A 197 11.41 13.32 16.20
CA THR A 197 12.33 12.96 17.29
C THR A 197 12.35 11.47 17.62
N VAL A 198 11.25 10.76 17.31
CA VAL A 198 11.08 9.33 17.59
C VAL A 198 11.68 8.46 16.49
N CYS A 199 11.26 8.62 15.23
CA CYS A 199 11.73 7.76 14.14
C CYS A 199 12.84 8.38 13.29
N ARG A 200 13.06 9.69 13.36
CA ARG A 200 14.07 10.44 12.59
C ARG A 200 14.02 10.15 11.09
N GLY A 201 12.81 10.01 10.55
CA GLY A 201 12.58 9.61 9.16
C GLY A 201 13.01 8.18 8.80
N GLN A 202 13.53 7.37 9.73
CA GLN A 202 14.11 6.07 9.41
C GLN A 202 13.07 5.01 9.01
N LEU A 203 13.55 3.98 8.31
CA LEU A 203 12.78 2.77 8.03
C LEU A 203 12.37 2.08 9.33
N LEU A 204 11.09 1.74 9.42
CA LEU A 204 10.60 0.98 10.56
C LEU A 204 10.90 -0.51 10.36
N THR A 205 11.67 -1.06 11.30
CA THR A 205 12.06 -2.47 11.31
C THR A 205 10.87 -3.39 11.56
N THR A 206 9.91 -2.92 12.37
CA THR A 206 8.66 -3.62 12.64
C THR A 206 7.58 -3.14 11.68
N GLY A 207 6.66 -4.03 11.27
CA GLY A 207 5.44 -3.65 10.53
C GLY A 207 4.47 -2.90 11.44
N LYS A 208 4.93 -1.81 12.05
CA LYS A 208 4.20 -0.93 12.97
C LYS A 208 4.38 0.51 12.49
N GLN A 209 3.55 1.41 12.99
CA GLN A 209 3.68 2.84 12.74
C GLN A 209 4.49 3.55 13.82
N CYS A 210 5.10 4.68 13.47
CA CYS A 210 5.66 5.62 14.44
C CYS A 210 4.51 6.31 15.20
N PRO A 211 4.51 6.29 16.55
CA PRO A 211 3.42 6.88 17.33
C PRO A 211 3.36 8.41 17.20
N GLU A 212 4.49 9.04 16.90
CA GLU A 212 4.62 10.50 16.79
C GLU A 212 4.12 10.98 15.42
N CYS A 213 4.88 10.68 14.36
CA CYS A 213 4.60 11.23 13.03
C CYS A 213 3.70 10.37 12.13
N GLY A 214 3.42 9.12 12.50
CA GLY A 214 2.59 8.21 11.70
C GLY A 214 3.31 7.47 10.56
N ASN A 215 4.63 7.64 10.39
CA ASN A 215 5.47 6.82 9.48
C ASN A 215 5.03 5.34 9.57
N PRO A 216 4.70 4.63 8.47
CA PRO A 216 4.97 4.97 7.06
C PRO A 216 3.90 5.78 6.32
N VAL A 217 2.79 6.16 6.95
CA VAL A 217 1.76 7.02 6.33
C VAL A 217 1.44 8.16 7.28
N TRP A 218 2.12 9.28 7.07
CA TRP A 218 2.21 10.38 8.03
C TRP A 218 0.87 11.03 8.34
N LYS A 219 0.75 11.48 9.60
CA LYS A 219 -0.40 12.25 10.10
C LYS A 219 -0.47 13.61 9.41
N PHE A 220 -1.67 14.17 9.31
CA PHE A 220 -1.91 15.44 8.61
C PHE A 220 -1.00 16.58 9.08
N ASN A 221 -0.79 16.74 10.38
CA ASN A 221 0.04 17.80 10.93
C ASN A 221 1.52 17.76 10.47
N TRP A 222 2.01 16.63 9.97
CA TRP A 222 3.35 16.51 9.37
C TRP A 222 3.37 16.77 7.85
N LEU A 223 2.19 16.85 7.24
CA LEU A 223 2.00 17.03 5.81
C LEU A 223 1.54 18.45 5.42
N VAL A 224 1.09 19.23 6.40
CA VAL A 224 0.60 20.61 6.24
C VAL A 224 1.42 21.63 7.02
N ALA A 225 2.47 21.19 7.73
CA ALA A 225 3.37 22.09 8.41
C ALA A 225 4.38 22.66 7.41
N ASP A 226 4.36 23.99 7.28
CA ASP A 226 5.38 24.82 6.62
C ASP A 226 6.61 25.01 7.53
#